data_AF-A0A6C1QNN2-F1
#
_entry.id   AF-A0A6C1QNN2-F1
#
_cell.length_a   1.000
_cell.length_b   1.000
_cell.length_c   1.000
_cell.angle_alpha   90.00
_cell.angle_beta   90.00
_cell.angle_gamma   90.00
#
_symmetry.space_group_name_H-M   'P 1'
#
loop_
_entity.id
_entity.type
_entity.pdbx_description
1 polymer ?
#
loop_
_entity_poly.entity_id
_entity_poly.type
_entity_poly.pdbx_seq_one_letter_code
_entity_poly.pdbx_strand_id
1 'polypeptide(L)'
;LTPHAEFVASCIAQTIDDLPRETAYLQAYDTFRRGVTEIVDMPDLTINRLFRFLESNNGTLPERWREFSDLTGAQLTQIVRLFSAGRQ
;
A
#
# COMPACT_ATOMS: atom_id res chain seq x y z
N LEU A 1 23.66 14.85 -32.21
CA LEU A 1 22.50 14.10 -32.72
C LEU A 1 22.93 12.64 -32.86
N THR A 2 22.36 11.63 -32.22
CA THR A 2 21.25 11.51 -31.26
C THR A 2 21.54 10.25 -30.42
N PRO A 3 21.68 10.32 -29.09
CA PRO A 3 21.80 9.15 -28.23
C PRO A 3 20.39 8.66 -27.88
N HIS A 4 19.83 7.79 -28.72
CA HIS A 4 18.60 7.05 -28.42
C HIS A 4 18.75 5.64 -28.98
N ALA A 5 18.39 4.65 -28.15
CA ALA A 5 18.13 3.26 -28.49
C ALA A 5 19.29 2.24 -28.41
N GLU A 6 19.81 2.00 -27.20
CA GLU A 6 20.01 0.63 -26.72
C GLU A 6 19.48 0.58 -25.26
N PHE A 7 18.20 0.24 -25.04
CA PHE A 7 17.64 -1.12 -24.97
C PHE A 7 18.18 -1.86 -23.74
N VAL A 8 17.59 -1.63 -22.57
CA VAL A 8 16.54 -2.49 -21.96
C VAL A 8 17.06 -3.90 -21.65
N ALA A 9 16.91 -4.29 -20.38
CA ALA A 9 17.18 -5.60 -19.77
C ALA A 9 18.52 -5.80 -19.05
N SER A 10 19.01 -4.80 -18.29
CA SER A 10 20.09 -5.06 -17.31
C SER A 10 19.61 -5.48 -15.92
N CYS A 11 18.31 -5.51 -15.64
CA CYS A 11 17.81 -5.93 -14.34
C CYS A 11 16.58 -6.78 -14.53
N ILE A 12 16.65 -8.07 -14.19
CA ILE A 12 15.64 -8.91 -13.54
C ILE A 12 15.99 -10.35 -13.93
N ALA A 13 16.97 -10.89 -13.24
CA ALA A 13 17.15 -12.33 -13.08
C ALA A 13 17.72 -12.56 -11.68
N GLN A 14 17.07 -11.99 -10.66
CA GLN A 14 17.21 -12.45 -9.29
C GLN A 14 15.94 -13.20 -8.93
N THR A 15 16.05 -14.52 -9.11
CA THR A 15 15.48 -15.57 -8.26
C THR A 15 14.06 -15.34 -7.76
N ILE A 16 13.12 -15.92 -8.51
CA ILE A 16 11.76 -16.26 -8.08
C ILE A 16 11.89 -17.40 -7.04
N ASP A 17 11.98 -17.06 -5.76
CA ASP A 17 11.86 -18.02 -4.64
C ASP A 17 11.22 -17.33 -3.40
N ASP A 18 10.05 -16.70 -3.57
CA ASP A 18 9.28 -16.15 -2.43
C ASP A 18 7.75 -16.35 -2.60
N LEU A 19 7.38 -17.44 -3.28
CA LEU A 19 6.01 -17.73 -3.74
C LEU A 19 4.96 -18.11 -2.65
N PRO A 20 5.26 -18.25 -1.34
CA PRO A 20 4.21 -18.26 -0.31
C PRO A 20 3.97 -16.89 0.34
N ARG A 21 4.90 -15.93 0.19
CA ARG A 21 4.86 -14.64 0.90
C ARG A 21 4.12 -13.56 0.10
N GLU A 22 4.18 -13.62 -1.23
CA GLU A 22 3.44 -12.72 -2.13
C GLU A 22 1.91 -12.82 -1.94
N THR A 23 1.38 -14.01 -1.68
CA THR A 23 -0.07 -14.21 -1.56
C THR A 23 -0.65 -13.54 -0.32
N ALA A 24 0.05 -13.62 0.81
CA ALA A 24 -0.39 -12.99 2.06
C ALA A 24 -0.37 -11.47 1.96
N TYR A 25 0.64 -10.91 1.29
CA TYR A 25 0.72 -9.47 1.02
C TYR A 25 -0.44 -9.00 0.14
N LEU A 26 -0.69 -9.68 -0.98
CA LEU A 26 -1.76 -9.33 -1.91
C LEU A 26 -3.15 -9.49 -1.27
N GLN A 27 -3.34 -10.52 -0.44
CA GLN A 27 -4.59 -10.72 0.30
C GLN A 27 -4.81 -9.65 1.39
N ALA A 28 -3.77 -9.29 2.14
CA ALA A 28 -3.83 -8.23 3.13
C ALA A 28 -4.11 -6.87 2.47
N TYR A 29 -3.45 -6.59 1.33
CA TYR A 29 -3.68 -5.39 0.55
C TYR A 29 -5.11 -5.34 -0.01
N ASP A 30 -5.61 -6.43 -0.59
CA ASP A 30 -6.95 -6.47 -1.17
C ASP A 30 -8.05 -6.30 -0.10
N THR A 31 -7.87 -6.94 1.06
CA THR A 31 -8.77 -6.78 2.22
C THR A 31 -8.74 -5.35 2.77
N PHE A 32 -7.54 -4.79 2.92
CA PHE A 32 -7.37 -3.41 3.36
C PHE A 32 -8.01 -2.44 2.36
N ARG A 33 -7.73 -2.60 1.07
CA ARG A 33 -8.25 -1.76 -0.01
C ARG A 33 -9.77 -1.74 0.03
N ARG A 34 -10.42 -2.92 0.02
CA ARG A 34 -11.88 -3.02 0.09
C ARG A 34 -12.43 -2.29 1.31
N GLY A 35 -11.87 -2.53 2.50
CA GLY A 35 -12.31 -1.86 3.72
C GLY A 35 -12.10 -0.35 3.70
N VAL A 36 -11.01 0.16 3.10
CA VAL A 36 -10.80 1.60 2.94
C VAL A 36 -11.80 2.20 1.95
N THR A 37 -12.05 1.56 0.81
CA THR A 37 -13.01 2.06 -0.19
C THR A 37 -14.44 2.10 0.35
N GLU A 38 -14.80 1.23 1.31
CA GLU A 38 -16.09 1.29 2.02
C GLU A 38 -16.18 2.45 3.03
N ILE A 39 -15.05 2.94 3.55
CA ILE A 39 -14.98 4.02 4.54
C ILE A 39 -14.88 5.40 3.86
N VAL A 40 -14.14 5.46 2.76
CA VAL A 40 -13.80 6.70 2.06
C VAL A 40 -13.62 6.42 0.58
N ASP A 41 -14.33 7.18 -0.23
CA ASP A 41 -14.24 7.12 -1.68
C ASP A 41 -12.99 7.88 -2.13
N MET A 42 -11.90 7.13 -2.35
CA MET A 42 -10.62 7.69 -2.78
C MET A 42 -9.94 6.82 -3.84
N PRO A 43 -9.06 7.40 -4.68
CA PRO A 43 -8.37 6.65 -5.72
C PRO A 43 -7.50 5.53 -5.16
N ASP A 44 -7.46 4.40 -5.86
CA ASP A 44 -6.62 3.24 -5.51
C ASP A 44 -5.14 3.59 -5.31
N LEU A 45 -4.64 4.56 -6.07
CA LEU A 45 -3.28 5.07 -5.94
C LEU A 45 -3.03 5.69 -4.55
N THR A 46 -4.03 6.38 -4.01
CA THR A 46 -3.98 6.98 -2.66
C THR A 46 -4.05 5.89 -1.60
N ILE A 47 -4.92 4.88 -1.77
CA ILE A 47 -5.02 3.72 -0.88
C ILE A 47 -3.68 2.96 -0.82
N ASN A 48 -3.03 2.76 -1.97
CA ASN A 48 -1.72 2.11 -2.05
C ASN A 48 -0.64 2.91 -1.29
N ARG A 49 -0.63 4.24 -1.43
CA ARG A 49 0.29 5.11 -0.66
C ARG A 49 0.03 4.99 0.84
N LEU A 50 -1.24 5.01 1.26
CA LEU A 50 -1.62 4.88 2.66
C LEU A 50 -1.21 3.52 3.25
N PHE A 51 -1.42 2.43 2.50
CA PHE A 51 -1.03 1.09 2.91
C PHE A 51 0.49 0.99 3.12
N ARG A 52 1.29 1.44 2.14
CA ARG A 52 2.75 1.45 2.25
C ARG A 52 3.26 2.34 3.39
N PHE A 53 2.57 3.46 3.63
CA PHE A 53 2.88 4.36 4.73
C PHE A 53 2.63 3.67 6.08
N LEU A 54 1.51 2.97 6.23
CA LEU A 54 1.21 2.14 7.40
C LEU A 54 2.24 1.03 7.60
N GLU A 55 2.59 0.30 6.55
CA GLU A 55 3.62 -0.75 6.62
C GLU A 55 4.96 -0.21 7.09
N SER A 56 5.41 0.90 6.50
CA SER A 56 6.70 1.54 6.84
C SER A 56 6.73 2.08 8.27
N ASN A 57 5.57 2.45 8.82
CA ASN A 57 5.41 2.95 10.20
C ASN A 57 4.86 1.89 11.17
N ASN A 58 4.95 0.61 10.80
CA ASN A 58 4.56 -0.53 11.63
C ASN A 58 3.09 -0.46 12.14
N GLY A 59 2.18 0.07 11.30
CA GLY A 59 0.76 0.26 11.59
C GLY A 59 0.41 1.60 12.25
N THR A 60 1.37 2.52 12.36
CA THR A 60 1.15 3.83 13.00
C THR A 60 0.99 4.94 11.97
N LEU A 61 0.02 5.83 12.15
CA LEU A 61 -0.15 7.04 11.35
C LEU A 61 0.22 8.27 12.19
N PRO A 62 1.46 8.78 12.14
CA PRO A 62 1.82 10.06 12.76
C PRO A 62 0.99 11.21 12.19
N GLU A 63 1.03 12.41 12.81
CA GLU A 63 0.29 13.62 12.37
C GLU A 63 0.41 13.98 10.87
N ARG A 64 1.41 13.42 10.19
CA ARG A 64 1.57 13.46 8.73
C ARG A 64 0.41 12.81 7.97
N TRP A 65 -0.47 12.01 8.58
CA TRP A 65 -1.67 11.49 7.93
C TRP A 65 -2.59 12.58 7.35
N ARG A 66 -2.46 13.83 7.81
CA ARG A 66 -3.12 15.01 7.25
C ARG A 66 -2.73 15.31 5.80
N GLU A 67 -1.63 14.71 5.30
CA GLU A 67 -1.26 14.74 3.88
C GLU A 67 -2.29 14.00 3.00
N PHE A 68 -3.03 13.04 3.58
CA PHE A 68 -4.21 12.43 2.98
C PHE A 68 -5.42 13.29 3.34
N SER A 69 -5.58 14.42 2.63
CA SER A 69 -6.57 15.47 2.94
C SER A 69 -8.03 14.99 2.97
N ASP A 70 -8.31 13.79 2.46
CA ASP A 70 -9.64 13.16 2.43
C ASP A 70 -9.97 12.34 3.70
N LEU A 71 -9.03 12.19 4.64
CA LEU A 71 -9.23 11.40 5.86
C LEU A 71 -9.62 12.28 7.05
N THR A 72 -10.64 11.83 7.79
CA THR A 72 -10.97 12.33 9.13
C THR A 72 -10.35 11.44 10.21
N GLY A 73 -10.17 11.97 11.42
CA GLY A 73 -9.61 11.20 12.55
C GLY A 73 -10.42 9.94 12.91
N ALA A 74 -11.74 9.97 12.68
CA ALA A 74 -12.60 8.80 12.85
C ALA A 74 -12.31 7.71 11.79
N GLN A 75 -12.21 8.11 10.52
CA GLN A 75 -11.84 7.19 9.43
C GLN A 75 -10.44 6.62 9.64
N LEU A 76 -9.48 7.45 10.09
CA LEU A 76 -8.12 7.02 10.42
C LEU A 76 -8.10 5.85 11.41
N THR A 77 -8.88 5.97 12.48
CA THR A 77 -8.97 4.94 13.52
C THR A 77 -9.52 3.64 12.96
N GLN A 78 -10.53 3.73 12.09
CA GLN A 78 -11.13 2.56 11.44
C GLN A 78 -10.15 1.90 10.45
N ILE A 79 -9.38 2.69 9.70
CA ILE A 79 -8.35 2.20 8.76
C ILE A 79 -7.21 1.49 9.49
N VAL A 80 -6.69 2.06 10.58
CA VAL A 80 -5.64 1.42 11.40
C VAL A 80 -6.12 0.09 11.98
N ARG A 81 -7.39 0.05 12.40
CA ARG A 81 -8.02 -1.18 12.91
C ARG A 81 -8.13 -2.25 11.83
N LEU A 82 -8.54 -1.87 10.61
CA LEU A 82 -8.59 -2.79 9.46
C LEU A 82 -7.19 -3.34 9.12
N PHE A 83 -6.18 -2.47 9.08
CA PHE A 83 -4.80 -2.87 8.82
C PHE A 83 -4.28 -3.88 9.86
N SER A 84 -4.59 -3.65 11.15
CA SER A 84 -4.18 -4.54 12.24
C SER A 84 -4.93 -5.88 12.24
N ALA A 85 -6.19 -5.91 11.80
CA ALA A 85 -7.01 -7.11 11.74
C ALA A 85 -6.59 -8.08 10.62
N GLY A 86 -6.04 -7.57 9.51
CA GLY A 86 -5.63 -8.38 8.36
C GLY A 86 -4.29 -9.12 8.50
N ARG A 87 -3.60 -9.02 9.64
CA ARG A 87 -2.28 -9.65 9.89
C ARG A 87 -2.29 -10.75 10.96
N GLN A 88 -3.45 -11.26 11.36
CA GLN A 88 -3.56 -12.43 12.26
C GLN A 88 -3.40 -13.75 11.52
#